data_AF-A0A942BZ17-F1
#
_entry.id   AF-A0A942BZ17-F1
#
_cell.length_a   1.000
_cell.length_b   1.000
_cell.length_c   1.000
_cell.angle_alpha   90.00
_cell.angle_beta   90.00
_cell.angle_gamma   90.00
#
_symmetry.space_group_name_H-M   'P 1'
#
loop_
_entity.id
_entity.type
_entity.pdbx_description
1 polymer ?
#
loop_
_entity_poly.entity_id
_entity_poly.type
_entity_poly.pdbx_seq_one_letter_code
_entity_poly.pdbx_strand_id
1 'polypeptide(L)'
;MILVVCVLLLICPASFFGQDKKEVVTIEGTVVAQDLFNSLQGCWHVCGFGLIVRLEGNENPEFVFVSVAFMDDRYLDNKGPHWKLIEKSSNWKFKAWLNDPPTILLEQFATVVDEETGKDITEKSQLNRWIPLKGSENVSLPFGRSLRSYSVGVGKFTPIK
;
A
#
# COMPACT_ATOMS: atom_id res chain seq x y z
N MET A 1 48.87 34.56 36.73
CA MET A 1 47.57 34.83 36.06
C MET A 1 47.34 33.73 35.06
N ILE A 2 46.39 32.84 35.35
CA ILE A 2 46.11 31.63 34.58
C ILE A 2 45.18 31.99 33.43
N LEU A 3 45.62 31.64 32.22
CA LEU A 3 44.84 31.63 30.98
C LEU A 3 43.68 30.64 31.15
N VAL A 4 42.43 31.11 31.12
CA VAL A 4 41.26 30.21 31.09
C VAL A 4 40.48 30.45 29.81
N VAL A 5 40.66 29.46 28.94
CA VAL A 5 39.87 29.12 27.76
C VAL A 5 38.39 29.08 28.09
N CYS A 6 37.57 29.78 27.32
CA CYS A 6 36.16 29.42 27.07
C CYS A 6 35.72 30.04 25.74
N VAL A 7 36.32 29.55 24.67
CA VAL A 7 35.70 29.51 23.34
C VAL A 7 34.65 28.38 23.40
N LEU A 8 33.46 28.60 22.83
CA LEU A 8 32.33 27.66 22.59
C LEU A 8 31.03 27.97 23.35
N LEU A 9 30.40 29.10 23.04
CA LEU A 9 28.93 29.26 23.13
C LEU A 9 28.36 29.91 21.86
N LEU A 10 28.93 29.56 20.71
CA LEU A 10 28.31 29.76 19.41
C LEU A 10 28.16 28.39 18.76
N ILE A 11 27.02 28.19 18.11
CA ILE A 11 26.53 26.94 17.51
C ILE A 11 25.73 26.09 18.52
N CYS A 12 24.54 26.58 18.87
CA CYS A 12 23.39 25.69 18.98
C CYS A 12 23.00 25.40 17.52
N PRO A 13 23.38 24.26 16.91
CA PRO A 13 22.85 23.96 15.61
C PRO A 13 21.38 23.67 15.84
N ALA A 14 20.55 24.45 15.17
CA ALA A 14 19.18 24.15 14.90
C ALA A 14 19.00 22.63 14.73
N SER A 15 18.45 21.97 15.74
CA SER A 15 17.77 20.67 15.62
C SER A 15 16.49 20.85 14.82
N PHE A 16 16.59 21.53 13.67
CA PHE A 16 15.56 21.67 12.68
C PHE A 16 15.48 20.32 11.99
N PHE A 17 14.55 19.49 12.47
CA PHE A 17 13.77 18.55 11.68
C PHE A 17 14.52 17.97 10.47
N GLY A 18 15.36 16.97 10.73
CA GLY A 18 15.68 15.95 9.75
C GLY A 18 14.43 15.11 9.47
N GLN A 19 13.39 15.70 8.87
CA GLN A 19 12.49 14.93 8.05
C GLN A 19 13.28 14.61 6.79
N ASP A 20 13.96 13.47 6.78
CA ASP A 20 14.43 12.88 5.55
C ASP A 20 13.25 12.90 4.57
N LYS A 21 13.36 13.73 3.54
CA LYS A 21 12.33 13.85 2.51
C LYS A 21 12.27 12.51 1.82
N LYS A 22 11.39 11.62 2.28
CA LYS A 22 11.11 10.35 1.60
C LYS A 22 10.75 10.69 0.15
N GLU A 23 11.48 10.11 -0.78
CA GLU A 23 11.27 10.35 -2.20
C GLU A 23 9.83 9.98 -2.58
N VAL A 24 9.14 10.90 -3.26
CA VAL A 24 7.78 10.68 -3.75
C VAL A 24 7.86 10.16 -5.17
N VAL A 25 7.40 8.93 -5.38
CA VAL A 25 7.26 8.31 -6.70
C VAL A 25 5.81 8.32 -7.15
N THR A 26 5.61 8.26 -8.47
CA THR A 26 4.27 8.06 -9.06
C THR A 26 4.13 6.61 -9.51
N ILE A 27 3.04 5.97 -9.08
CA ILE A 27 2.69 4.60 -9.48
C ILE A 27 1.37 4.69 -10.24
N GLU A 28 1.33 4.11 -11.44
CA GLU A 28 0.12 4.03 -12.26
C GLU A 28 -0.16 2.56 -12.55
N GLY A 29 -1.40 2.13 -12.30
CA GLY A 29 -1.76 0.75 -12.51
C GLY A 29 -3.19 0.42 -12.14
N THR A 30 -3.56 -0.82 -12.42
CA THR A 30 -4.87 -1.38 -12.12
C THR A 30 -4.88 -1.96 -10.71
N VAL A 31 -5.81 -1.54 -9.85
CA VAL A 31 -6.02 -2.21 -8.55
C VAL A 31 -6.74 -3.54 -8.81
N VAL A 32 -6.16 -4.66 -8.37
CA VAL A 32 -6.67 -6.01 -8.67
C VAL A 32 -7.09 -6.80 -7.43
N ALA A 33 -6.56 -6.46 -6.27
CA ALA A 33 -6.96 -7.09 -5.02
C ALA A 33 -6.78 -6.15 -3.82
N GLN A 34 -7.53 -6.40 -2.76
CA GLN A 34 -7.43 -5.72 -1.47
C GLN A 34 -7.13 -6.72 -0.35
N ASP A 35 -6.54 -6.23 0.73
CA ASP A 35 -6.31 -6.98 1.96
C ASP A 35 -7.62 -7.12 2.78
N LEU A 36 -7.95 -8.34 3.19
CA LEU A 36 -9.14 -8.71 3.97
C LEU A 36 -9.10 -8.20 5.41
N PHE A 37 -7.92 -8.01 6.01
CA PHE A 37 -7.82 -7.67 7.44
C PHE A 37 -8.15 -6.21 7.79
N ASN A 38 -8.09 -5.31 6.81
CA ASN A 38 -8.18 -3.86 7.04
C ASN A 38 -9.29 -3.17 6.23
N SER A 39 -10.16 -3.93 5.55
CA SER A 39 -11.21 -3.32 4.73
C SER A 39 -12.27 -2.66 5.61
N LEU A 40 -12.11 -1.34 5.79
CA LEU A 40 -13.18 -0.37 6.04
C LEU A 40 -13.88 -0.40 7.42
N GLN A 41 -13.24 -0.85 8.49
CA GLN A 41 -13.74 -0.47 9.82
C GLN A 41 -13.54 1.04 10.00
N GLY A 42 -14.56 1.74 10.54
CA GLY A 42 -14.49 3.17 10.79
C GLY A 42 -13.31 3.50 11.70
N CYS A 43 -12.26 4.07 11.11
CA CYS A 43 -11.04 4.40 11.83
C CYS A 43 -11.04 5.86 12.28
N TRP A 44 -11.07 6.06 13.60
CA TRP A 44 -10.96 7.36 14.25
C TRP A 44 -9.53 7.94 14.23
N HIS A 45 -8.56 7.18 13.71
CA HIS A 45 -7.16 7.55 13.50
C HIS A 45 -6.72 7.18 12.07
N VAL A 46 -5.49 7.52 11.69
CA VAL A 46 -4.94 7.14 10.38
C VAL A 46 -4.69 5.62 10.38
N CYS A 47 -5.52 4.89 9.64
CA CYS A 47 -5.38 3.46 9.39
C CYS A 47 -4.81 3.22 8.00
N GLY A 48 -4.43 1.98 7.70
CA GLY A 48 -3.94 1.59 6.39
C GLY A 48 -4.63 0.32 5.90
N PHE A 49 -4.94 0.24 4.62
CA PHE A 49 -5.31 -1.02 3.97
C PHE A 49 -4.37 -1.31 2.80
N GLY A 50 -4.12 -2.60 2.57
CA GLY A 50 -3.23 -3.07 1.51
C GLY A 50 -3.98 -3.26 0.20
N LEU A 51 -3.33 -2.88 -0.89
CA LEU A 51 -3.78 -3.09 -2.26
C LEU A 51 -2.70 -3.81 -3.05
N ILE A 52 -3.11 -4.69 -3.96
CA ILE A 52 -2.25 -5.18 -5.04
C ILE A 52 -2.59 -4.41 -6.31
N VAL A 53 -1.56 -3.78 -6.87
CA VAL A 53 -1.66 -2.99 -8.09
C VAL A 53 -0.85 -3.68 -9.19
N ARG A 54 -1.49 -3.95 -10.32
CA ARG A 54 -0.83 -4.40 -11.54
C ARG A 54 -0.38 -3.17 -12.34
N LEU A 55 0.91 -3.02 -12.53
CA LEU A 55 1.48 -1.94 -13.34
C LEU A 55 1.17 -2.17 -14.82
N GLU A 56 0.82 -1.10 -15.52
CA GLU A 56 0.59 -1.12 -16.97
C GLU A 56 1.91 -0.76 -17.68
N GLY A 57 2.34 -1.53 -18.69
CA GLY A 57 3.48 -1.16 -19.53
C GLY A 57 4.51 -2.23 -19.91
N ASN A 58 4.35 -3.50 -19.53
CA ASN A 58 5.26 -4.58 -19.94
C ASN A 58 4.51 -5.82 -20.43
N GLU A 59 5.13 -6.62 -21.31
CA GLU A 59 4.60 -7.91 -21.79
C GLU A 59 4.37 -8.92 -20.63
N ASN A 60 5.08 -8.73 -19.51
CA ASN A 60 4.85 -9.43 -18.25
C ASN A 60 4.29 -8.44 -17.22
N PRO A 61 3.10 -8.70 -16.63
CA PRO A 61 2.52 -7.80 -15.64
C PRO A 61 3.38 -7.77 -14.37
N GLU A 62 3.90 -6.59 -14.04
CA GLU A 62 4.57 -6.33 -12.76
C GLU A 62 3.51 -5.96 -11.73
N PHE A 63 3.64 -6.50 -10.52
CA PHE A 63 2.73 -6.22 -9.42
C PHE A 63 3.47 -5.52 -8.29
N VAL A 64 2.80 -4.59 -7.64
CA VAL A 64 3.30 -3.88 -6.46
C VAL A 64 2.27 -3.90 -5.35
N PHE A 65 2.75 -3.85 -4.11
CA PHE A 65 1.93 -3.66 -2.93
C PHE A 65 1.84 -2.17 -2.59
N VAL A 66 0.62 -1.68 -2.37
CA VAL A 66 0.36 -0.29 -1.99
C VAL A 66 -0.44 -0.28 -0.69
N SER A 67 0.16 0.22 0.39
CA SER A 67 -0.53 0.53 1.65
C SER A 67 -1.13 1.92 1.56
N VAL A 68 -2.45 2.02 1.57
CA VAL A 68 -3.18 3.29 1.48
C VAL A 68 -3.64 3.71 2.86
N ALA A 69 -3.17 4.86 3.31
CA ALA A 69 -3.65 5.48 4.53
C ALA A 69 -5.08 6.03 4.34
N PHE A 70 -5.97 5.75 5.28
CA PHE A 70 -7.34 6.25 5.31
C PHE A 70 -7.73 6.69 6.73
N MET A 71 -8.77 7.51 6.81
CA MET A 71 -9.47 7.87 8.04
C MET A 71 -10.96 7.73 7.78
N ASP A 72 -11.80 7.82 8.81
CA ASP A 72 -13.25 7.88 8.63
C ASP A 72 -13.64 9.00 7.64
N ASP A 73 -14.47 8.65 6.65
CA ASP A 73 -14.85 9.52 5.53
C ASP A 73 -15.52 10.83 6.01
N ARG A 74 -16.12 10.85 7.21
CA ARG A 74 -16.67 12.08 7.84
C ARG A 74 -15.62 13.16 8.09
N TYR A 75 -14.35 12.79 8.20
CA TYR A 75 -13.22 13.74 8.33
C TYR A 75 -12.57 14.09 6.99
N LEU A 76 -13.08 13.51 5.90
CA LEU A 76 -12.43 13.50 4.59
C LEU A 76 -13.31 14.06 3.48
N ASP A 77 -14.29 14.90 3.79
CA ASP A 77 -15.20 15.56 2.84
C ASP A 77 -14.51 16.14 1.58
N ASN A 78 -13.19 16.41 1.65
CA ASN A 78 -12.38 16.95 0.56
C ASN A 78 -11.28 16.02 -0.01
N LYS A 79 -11.16 14.76 0.43
CA LYS A 79 -10.05 13.85 0.04
C LYS A 79 -10.45 12.68 -0.84
N GLY A 80 -11.74 12.60 -1.21
CA GLY A 80 -12.27 11.54 -2.04
C GLY A 80 -12.46 10.25 -1.25
N PRO A 81 -13.48 9.45 -1.59
CA PRO A 81 -13.77 8.27 -0.81
C PRO A 81 -12.77 7.14 -1.08
N HIS A 82 -12.11 6.66 -0.02
CA HIS A 82 -11.17 5.54 -0.08
C HIS A 82 -11.86 4.25 -0.58
N TRP A 83 -13.16 4.10 -0.32
CA TRP A 83 -13.95 2.97 -0.80
C TRP A 83 -13.98 2.84 -2.33
N LYS A 84 -13.76 3.93 -3.09
CA LYS A 84 -13.70 3.86 -4.56
C LYS A 84 -12.52 3.05 -5.08
N LEU A 85 -11.43 2.95 -4.31
CA LEU A 85 -10.25 2.16 -4.69
C LEU A 85 -10.56 0.65 -4.73
N ILE A 86 -11.59 0.22 -4.00
CA ILE A 86 -11.94 -1.19 -3.79
C ILE A 86 -13.36 -1.54 -4.26
N GLU A 87 -14.09 -0.59 -4.83
CA GLU A 87 -15.43 -0.82 -5.41
C GLU A 87 -15.36 -1.78 -6.61
N LYS A 88 -14.36 -1.60 -7.47
CA LYS A 88 -14.10 -2.44 -8.64
C LYS A 88 -12.65 -2.28 -9.11
N SER A 89 -12.17 -3.25 -9.86
CA SER A 89 -10.90 -3.14 -10.54
C SER A 89 -10.90 -1.96 -11.51
N SER A 90 -9.95 -1.07 -11.35
CA SER A 90 -9.86 0.19 -12.08
C SER A 90 -8.44 0.76 -12.03
N ASN A 91 -8.14 1.67 -12.95
CA ASN A 91 -6.83 2.30 -13.08
C ASN A 91 -6.71 3.51 -12.16
N TRP A 92 -5.62 3.56 -11.41
CA TRP A 92 -5.34 4.62 -10.47
C TRP A 92 -3.91 5.09 -10.58
N LYS A 93 -3.73 6.38 -10.29
CA LYS A 93 -2.45 7.04 -10.12
C LYS A 93 -2.25 7.32 -8.65
N PHE A 94 -1.13 6.88 -8.09
CA PHE A 94 -0.76 7.06 -6.69
C PHE A 94 0.49 7.92 -6.59
N LYS A 95 0.50 8.86 -5.64
CA LYS A 95 1.73 9.52 -5.18
C LYS A 95 2.17 8.83 -3.90
N ALA A 96 3.25 8.07 -3.99
CA ALA A 96 3.63 7.12 -2.97
C ALA A 96 5.08 7.32 -2.53
N TRP A 97 5.41 6.79 -1.35
CA TRP A 97 6.77 6.65 -0.87
C TRP A 97 7.15 5.19 -0.85
N LEU A 98 8.40 4.87 -1.13
CA LEU A 98 8.92 3.52 -0.93
C LEU A 98 8.89 3.19 0.56
N ASN A 99 8.42 1.99 0.90
CA ASN A 99 8.43 1.51 2.28
C ASN A 99 9.83 1.10 2.73
N ASP A 100 10.00 0.99 4.04
CA ASP A 100 11.14 0.31 4.65
C ASP A 100 10.56 -0.82 5.54
N PRO A 101 10.69 -2.11 5.14
CA PRO A 101 11.46 -2.60 4.00
C PRO A 101 10.84 -2.26 2.62
N PRO A 102 11.66 -2.16 1.55
CA PRO A 102 11.21 -1.74 0.21
C PRO A 102 10.42 -2.80 -0.54
N THR A 103 10.38 -4.03 -0.01
CA THR A 103 9.65 -5.16 -0.59
C THR A 103 8.90 -5.93 0.48
N ILE A 104 7.77 -6.52 0.09
CA ILE A 104 6.97 -7.43 0.92
C ILE A 104 6.76 -8.75 0.18
N LEU A 105 6.83 -9.88 0.89
CA LEU A 105 6.48 -11.18 0.33
C LEU A 105 4.97 -11.29 0.20
N LEU A 106 4.47 -11.62 -0.99
CA LEU A 106 3.06 -11.93 -1.17
C LEU A 106 2.78 -13.38 -0.75
N GLU A 107 2.42 -13.56 0.52
CA GLU A 107 2.17 -14.87 1.10
C GLU A 107 0.80 -15.44 0.70
N GLN A 108 0.77 -16.75 0.47
CA GLN A 108 -0.44 -17.57 0.38
C GLN A 108 -0.54 -18.35 1.70
N PHE A 109 -1.60 -18.11 2.49
CA PHE A 109 -1.65 -18.59 3.88
C PHE A 109 -1.74 -20.12 4.00
N ALA A 110 -2.54 -20.78 3.14
CA ALA A 110 -2.62 -22.24 3.09
C ALA A 110 -3.18 -22.67 1.73
N THR A 111 -2.62 -23.72 1.12
CA THR A 111 -3.25 -24.36 -0.03
C THR A 111 -4.54 -25.03 0.44
N VAL A 112 -5.68 -24.63 -0.13
CA VAL A 112 -6.97 -25.25 0.15
C VAL A 112 -7.34 -26.11 -1.03
N VAL A 113 -7.46 -27.41 -0.79
CA VAL A 113 -7.92 -28.38 -1.76
C VAL A 113 -9.36 -28.72 -1.44
N ASP A 114 -10.22 -28.68 -2.45
CA ASP A 114 -11.60 -29.16 -2.34
C ASP A 114 -11.58 -30.67 -2.14
N GLU A 115 -12.11 -31.15 -1.00
CA GLU A 115 -12.00 -32.56 -0.62
C GLU A 115 -12.77 -33.50 -1.57
N GLU A 116 -13.83 -33.03 -2.22
CA GLU A 116 -14.65 -33.85 -3.12
C GLU A 116 -14.08 -33.93 -4.53
N THR A 117 -13.51 -32.82 -5.03
CA THR A 117 -13.05 -32.70 -6.41
C THR A 117 -11.52 -32.78 -6.55
N GLY A 118 -10.78 -32.69 -5.44
CA GLY A 118 -9.32 -32.68 -5.42
C GLY A 118 -8.70 -31.44 -6.08
N LYS A 119 -9.50 -30.41 -6.38
CA LYS A 119 -9.04 -29.18 -7.04
C LYS A 119 -8.47 -28.21 -6.03
N ASP A 120 -7.38 -27.55 -6.40
CA ASP A 120 -6.89 -26.39 -5.67
C ASP A 120 -7.91 -25.25 -5.80
N ILE A 121 -8.48 -24.86 -4.66
CA ILE A 121 -9.45 -23.77 -4.51
C ILE A 121 -8.88 -22.64 -3.64
N THR A 122 -7.56 -22.59 -3.44
CA THR A 122 -6.92 -21.65 -2.52
C THR A 122 -7.28 -20.19 -2.83
N GLU A 123 -7.29 -19.84 -4.12
CA GLU A 123 -7.65 -18.51 -4.60
C GLU A 123 -9.10 -18.11 -4.25
N LYS A 124 -9.98 -19.09 -4.06
CA LYS A 124 -11.41 -18.91 -3.72
C LYS A 124 -11.70 -19.06 -2.23
N SER A 125 -10.73 -19.53 -1.44
CA SER A 125 -10.94 -19.78 -0.02
C SER A 125 -10.92 -18.47 0.79
N GLN A 126 -11.75 -18.38 1.81
CA GLN A 126 -11.76 -17.25 2.76
C GLN A 126 -10.48 -17.15 3.61
N LEU A 127 -9.59 -18.14 3.51
CA LEU A 127 -8.26 -18.14 4.13
C LEU A 127 -7.25 -17.31 3.32
N ASN A 128 -7.59 -16.92 2.09
CA ASN A 128 -6.78 -16.00 1.31
C ASN A 128 -6.95 -14.59 1.87
N ARG A 129 -5.83 -14.03 2.35
CA ARG A 129 -5.76 -12.64 2.82
C ARG A 129 -6.18 -11.62 1.74
N TRP A 130 -6.08 -12.00 0.47
CA TRP A 130 -6.31 -11.13 -0.66
C TRP A 130 -7.66 -11.40 -1.31
N ILE A 131 -8.50 -10.38 -1.36
CA ILE A 131 -9.81 -10.40 -2.02
C ILE A 131 -9.64 -9.80 -3.42
N PRO A 132 -9.84 -10.58 -4.51
CA PRO A 132 -9.88 -10.04 -5.85
C PRO A 132 -11.01 -9.00 -5.97
N LEU A 133 -10.73 -7.88 -6.64
CA LEU A 133 -11.76 -6.89 -6.94
C LEU A 133 -12.64 -7.34 -8.11
N LYS A 134 -13.86 -6.80 -8.17
CA LYS A 134 -14.76 -7.03 -9.29
C LYS A 134 -14.10 -6.60 -10.62
N GLY A 135 -14.04 -7.48 -11.60
CA GLY A 135 -13.37 -7.25 -12.89
C GLY A 135 -11.92 -7.75 -12.96
N SER A 136 -11.35 -8.25 -11.86
CA SER A 136 -10.02 -8.85 -11.81
C SER A 136 -10.02 -10.26 -11.22
N GLU A 137 -11.15 -10.96 -11.27
CA GLU A 137 -11.32 -12.31 -10.71
C GLU A 137 -10.44 -13.35 -11.41
N ASN A 138 -10.06 -13.11 -12.66
CA ASN A 138 -9.19 -13.99 -13.45
C ASN A 138 -7.69 -13.59 -13.37
N VAL A 139 -7.35 -12.59 -12.55
CA VAL A 139 -5.95 -12.17 -12.38
C VAL A 139 -5.28 -13.10 -11.38
N SER A 140 -4.35 -13.92 -11.84
CA SER A 140 -3.52 -14.72 -10.95
C SER A 140 -2.54 -13.82 -10.21
N LEU A 141 -2.66 -13.77 -8.89
CA LEU A 141 -1.77 -12.98 -8.04
C LEU A 141 -0.40 -13.66 -7.92
N PRO A 142 0.70 -12.88 -7.85
CA PRO A 142 2.07 -13.39 -7.83
C PRO A 142 2.47 -13.95 -6.46
N PHE A 143 1.74 -14.94 -5.94
CA PHE A 143 2.04 -15.56 -4.65
C PHE A 143 3.45 -16.15 -4.61
N GLY A 144 4.09 -16.08 -3.44
CA GLY A 144 5.48 -16.50 -3.23
C GLY A 144 6.54 -15.56 -3.81
N ARG A 145 6.14 -14.42 -4.39
CA ARG A 145 7.07 -13.40 -4.91
C ARG A 145 7.17 -12.20 -3.99
N SER A 146 8.36 -11.60 -3.92
CA SER A 146 8.56 -10.30 -3.28
C SER A 146 8.08 -9.18 -4.21
N LEU A 147 7.16 -8.36 -3.73
CA LEU A 147 6.63 -7.19 -4.44
C LEU A 147 7.26 -5.92 -3.88
N ARG A 148 7.51 -4.93 -4.74
CA ARG A 148 7.85 -3.59 -4.25
C ARG A 148 6.69 -3.05 -3.42
N SER A 149 7.03 -2.43 -2.30
CA SER A 149 6.09 -2.02 -1.27
C SER A 149 6.09 -0.50 -1.13
N TYR A 150 4.91 0.11 -1.21
CA TYR A 150 4.75 1.55 -1.18
C TYR A 150 3.70 1.98 -0.15
N SER A 151 3.86 3.17 0.40
CA SER A 151 2.85 3.83 1.23
C SER A 151 2.27 5.03 0.51
N VAL A 152 0.96 5.21 0.62
CA VAL A 152 0.21 6.31 0.02
C VAL A 152 -0.54 7.03 1.13
N GLY A 153 -0.38 8.35 1.18
CA GLY A 153 -1.06 9.19 2.15
C GLY A 153 -2.53 9.38 1.81
N VAL A 154 -3.32 9.78 2.80
CA VAL A 154 -4.74 10.10 2.64
C VAL A 154 -4.98 11.05 1.45
N GLY A 155 -5.82 10.61 0.50
CA GLY A 155 -6.18 11.36 -0.70
C GLY A 155 -5.03 11.60 -1.70
N LYS A 156 -3.93 10.84 -1.62
CA LYS A 156 -2.80 10.92 -2.58
C LYS A 156 -2.94 9.95 -3.74
N PHE A 157 -4.17 9.79 -4.24
CA PHE A 157 -4.52 8.91 -5.35
C PHE A 157 -5.62 9.54 -6.21
N THR A 158 -5.62 9.27 -7.51
CA THR A 158 -6.62 9.78 -8.46
C THR A 158 -6.94 8.72 -9.51
N PRO A 159 -8.21 8.59 -9.93
CA PRO A 159 -8.57 7.65 -10.98
C PRO A 159 -7.95 8.10 -12.31
N ILE A 160 -7.50 7.14 -13.11
CA ILE A 160 -7.07 7.37 -14.49
C ILE A 160 -8.29 7.11 -15.39
N LYS A 161 -8.60 8.06 -16.27
CA LYS A 161 -9.73 7.95 -17.21
C LYS A 161 -9.39 7.06 -18.39
#